data_AF-A0AAW9PZ69-F1
#
_entry.id   AF-A0AAW9PZ69-F1
#
_cell.length_a   1.000
_cell.length_b   1.000
_cell.length_c   1.000
_cell.angle_alpha   90.00
_cell.angle_beta   90.00
_cell.angle_gamma   90.00
#
_symmetry.space_group_name_H-M   'P 1'
#
loop_
_entity.id
_entity.type
_entity.pdbx_description
1 polymer ?
#
loop_
_entity_poly.entity_id
_entity_poly.type
_entity_poly.pdbx_seq_one_letter_code
_entity_poly.pdbx_strand_id
1 'polypeptide(L)'
;MDTQILPISDAVRTSPALEKRLSIREMSAEDWIERYASGTLRKNKRLGMAWHNQYLTERVAFEFGWEFELQPRSRVTFGDAFTEGDVPGITEAGWHIDRYLELSVFPEDRLECKYLQVEYADGSKKEGIGMVVRVTSAAWIGKGNLVFVVVAIFDPQTQAWQNAQNPF
;
A
#
# COMPACT_ATOMS: atom_id res chain seq x y z
N MET A 1 -4.34 13.76 -7.43
CA MET A 1 -5.23 13.20 -6.39
C MET A 1 -4.44 12.20 -5.58
N ASP A 2 -4.16 12.55 -4.33
CA ASP A 2 -3.48 11.79 -3.27
C ASP A 2 -4.46 10.86 -2.54
N THR A 3 -3.96 10.01 -1.64
CA THR A 3 -4.81 9.17 -0.78
C THR A 3 -5.56 10.06 0.21
N GLN A 4 -6.89 9.98 0.20
CA GLN A 4 -7.74 10.72 1.13
C GLN A 4 -7.89 9.98 2.45
N ILE A 5 -7.67 10.67 3.56
CA ILE A 5 -7.89 10.12 4.90
C ILE A 5 -9.30 10.46 5.36
N LEU A 6 -10.12 9.45 5.61
CA LEU A 6 -11.45 9.60 6.21
C LEU A 6 -11.47 9.06 7.64
N PRO A 7 -12.32 9.62 8.52
CA PRO A 7 -12.53 9.06 9.84
C PRO A 7 -13.16 7.67 9.73
N ILE A 8 -12.83 6.81 10.69
CA ILE A 8 -13.45 5.49 10.85
C ILE A 8 -14.92 5.67 11.20
N SER A 9 -15.79 4.96 10.49
CA SER A 9 -17.23 5.01 10.70
C SER A 9 -17.63 4.43 12.06
N ASP A 10 -18.74 4.92 12.62
CA ASP A 10 -19.26 4.43 13.90
C ASP A 10 -19.62 2.93 13.85
N ALA A 11 -20.05 2.45 12.68
CA ALA A 11 -20.31 1.02 12.46
C ALA A 11 -19.05 0.16 12.69
N VAL A 12 -17.90 0.60 12.19
CA VAL A 12 -16.62 -0.07 12.45
C VAL A 12 -16.19 0.08 13.91
N ARG A 13 -16.35 1.28 14.51
CA ARG A 13 -15.98 1.53 15.91
C ARG A 13 -16.72 0.66 16.92
N THR A 14 -17.98 0.39 16.63
CA THR A 14 -18.85 -0.43 17.50
C THR A 14 -18.75 -1.92 17.23
N SER A 15 -18.03 -2.35 16.18
CA SER A 15 -17.91 -3.76 15.79
C SER A 15 -16.92 -4.52 16.69
N PRO A 16 -17.37 -5.48 17.52
CA PRO A 16 -16.47 -6.25 18.38
C PRO A 16 -15.46 -7.09 17.60
N ALA A 17 -15.83 -7.54 16.39
CA ALA A 17 -14.96 -8.34 15.53
C ALA A 17 -13.74 -7.54 15.02
N LEU A 18 -13.86 -6.21 14.95
CA LEU A 18 -12.80 -5.32 14.44
C LEU A 18 -12.04 -4.59 15.54
N GLU A 19 -12.43 -4.72 16.81
CA GLU A 19 -11.82 -3.98 17.94
C GLU A 19 -10.28 -4.10 17.97
N LYS A 20 -9.75 -5.32 17.80
CA LYS A 20 -8.31 -5.56 17.78
C LYS A 20 -7.63 -4.91 16.57
N ARG A 21 -8.25 -4.97 15.39
CA ARG A 21 -7.69 -4.36 14.17
C ARG A 21 -7.74 -2.83 14.27
N LEU A 22 -8.83 -2.28 14.80
CA LEU A 22 -9.03 -0.86 15.04
C LEU A 22 -8.01 -0.29 16.02
N SER A 23 -7.82 -0.94 17.17
CA SER A 23 -6.83 -0.51 18.16
C SER A 23 -5.40 -0.52 17.62
N ILE A 24 -5.08 -1.45 16.71
CA ILE A 24 -3.80 -1.41 15.99
C ILE A 24 -3.80 -0.26 14.98
N ARG A 25 -4.85 -0.09 14.16
CA ARG A 25 -4.97 0.95 13.13
C ARG A 25 -4.74 2.36 13.66
N GLU A 26 -5.35 2.67 14.81
CA GLU A 26 -5.30 3.96 15.48
C GLU A 26 -4.09 4.12 16.42
N MET A 27 -3.23 3.09 16.52
CA MET A 27 -2.06 3.10 17.39
C MET A 27 -1.08 4.21 16.98
N SER A 28 -0.51 4.88 17.98
CA SER A 28 0.54 5.87 17.77
C SER A 28 1.77 5.23 17.13
N ALA A 29 2.57 6.02 16.40
CA ALA A 29 3.83 5.53 15.85
C ALA A 29 4.76 5.00 16.95
N GLU A 30 4.76 5.65 18.12
CA GLU A 30 5.59 5.26 19.26
C GLU A 30 5.22 3.87 19.79
N ASP A 31 3.94 3.67 20.13
CA ASP A 31 3.43 2.40 20.65
C ASP A 31 3.54 1.27 19.62
N TRP A 32 3.29 1.60 18.34
CA TRP A 32 3.38 0.63 17.26
C TRP A 32 4.81 0.15 17.08
N ILE A 33 5.79 1.06 17.14
CA ILE A 33 7.20 0.70 17.02
C ILE A 33 7.64 -0.21 18.16
N GLU A 34 7.18 0.02 19.39
CA GLU A 34 7.56 -0.84 20.51
C GLU A 34 7.03 -2.26 20.37
N ARG A 35 5.77 -2.40 19.90
CA ARG A 35 5.02 -3.66 19.87
C ARG A 35 5.22 -4.49 18.61
N TYR A 36 5.27 -3.85 17.43
CA TYR A 36 5.14 -4.52 16.14
C TYR A 36 6.32 -4.29 15.19
N ALA A 37 7.09 -3.21 15.35
CA ALA A 37 8.19 -2.93 14.43
C ALA A 37 9.34 -3.93 14.50
N SER A 38 10.12 -3.95 13.42
CA SER A 38 11.37 -4.70 13.35
C SER A 38 12.34 -4.31 14.48
N GLY A 39 13.26 -5.22 14.81
CA GLY A 39 14.35 -4.91 15.74
C GLY A 39 15.24 -3.76 15.23
N THR A 40 15.39 -3.67 13.91
CA THR A 40 16.15 -2.60 13.24
C THR A 40 15.52 -1.24 13.45
N LEU A 41 14.22 -1.10 13.22
CA LEU A 41 13.51 0.18 13.40
C LEU A 41 13.57 0.63 14.87
N ARG A 42 13.31 -0.27 15.82
CA ARG A 42 13.44 0.03 17.25
C ARG A 42 14.85 0.50 17.63
N LYS A 43 15.88 -0.18 17.12
CA LYS A 43 17.29 0.21 17.34
C LYS A 43 17.58 1.58 16.73
N ASN A 44 17.20 1.82 15.49
CA ASN A 44 17.45 3.08 14.78
C ASN A 44 16.78 4.26 15.46
N LYS A 45 15.53 4.08 15.92
CA LYS A 45 14.80 5.06 16.72
C LYS A 45 15.53 5.36 18.03
N ARG A 46 15.95 4.34 18.78
CA ARG A 46 16.72 4.51 20.03
C ARG A 46 18.06 5.23 19.83
N LEU A 47 18.70 5.04 18.67
CA LEU A 47 19.94 5.72 18.31
C LEU A 47 19.73 7.17 17.81
N GLY A 48 18.48 7.64 17.66
CA GLY A 48 18.18 8.98 17.16
C GLY A 48 18.34 9.16 15.65
N MET A 49 18.34 8.07 14.87
CA MET A 49 18.40 8.14 13.40
C MET A 49 17.08 8.64 12.81
N ALA A 50 17.08 9.06 11.53
CA ALA A 50 15.87 9.39 10.80
C ALA A 50 15.03 8.12 10.52
N TRP A 51 14.15 7.76 11.45
CA TRP A 51 13.42 6.49 11.46
C TRP A 51 12.03 6.55 10.82
N HIS A 52 11.49 7.75 10.58
CA HIS A 52 10.09 7.92 10.20
C HIS A 52 9.72 7.25 8.87
N ASN A 53 10.58 7.35 7.85
CA ASN A 53 10.33 6.68 6.58
C ASN A 53 10.32 5.16 6.71
N GLN A 54 11.25 4.60 7.50
CA GLN A 54 11.28 3.16 7.78
C GLN A 54 10.02 2.73 8.53
N TYR A 55 9.55 3.53 9.49
CA TYR A 55 8.27 3.30 10.14
C TYR A 55 7.11 3.25 9.14
N LEU A 56 7.00 4.23 8.24
CA LEU A 56 5.92 4.24 7.25
C LEU A 56 5.97 3.03 6.32
N THR A 57 7.16 2.63 5.85
CA THR A 57 7.33 1.43 5.02
C THR A 57 6.91 0.16 5.77
N GLU A 58 7.43 -0.06 6.98
CA GLU A 58 7.06 -1.25 7.79
C GLU A 58 5.58 -1.24 8.16
N ARG A 59 5.01 -0.06 8.43
CA ARG A 59 3.61 0.10 8.82
C ARG A 59 2.66 -0.16 7.65
N VAL A 60 3.00 0.32 6.44
CA VAL A 60 2.24 0.00 5.21
C VAL A 60 2.29 -1.48 4.94
N ALA A 61 3.47 -2.10 5.01
CA ALA A 61 3.62 -3.54 4.81
C ALA A 61 2.79 -4.35 5.82
N PHE A 62 2.79 -3.96 7.09
CA PHE A 62 2.01 -4.62 8.13
C PHE A 62 0.50 -4.52 7.90
N GLU A 63 0.04 -3.38 7.39
CA GLU A 63 -1.38 -3.03 7.35
C GLU A 63 -2.04 -3.43 6.03
N PHE A 64 -1.35 -3.21 4.91
CA PHE A 64 -1.87 -3.45 3.58
C PHE A 64 -1.26 -4.69 2.91
N GLY A 65 -0.08 -5.14 3.34
CA GLY A 65 0.62 -6.29 2.75
C GLY A 65 2.01 -5.91 2.22
N TRP A 66 2.90 -6.89 2.12
CA TRP A 66 4.34 -6.66 1.96
C TRP A 66 4.73 -5.89 0.68
N GLU A 67 3.97 -6.07 -0.41
CA GLU A 67 4.22 -5.42 -1.69
C GLU A 67 3.68 -4.00 -1.78
N PHE A 68 2.92 -3.54 -0.78
CA PHE A 68 2.45 -2.16 -0.75
C PHE A 68 3.57 -1.19 -0.41
N GLU A 69 3.56 -0.09 -1.14
CA GLU A 69 4.54 0.98 -1.05
C GLU A 69 3.87 2.31 -0.73
N LEU A 70 4.67 3.23 -0.20
CA LEU A 70 4.27 4.61 0.06
C LEU A 70 5.24 5.55 -0.63
N GLN A 71 4.72 6.43 -1.49
CA GLN A 71 5.51 7.51 -2.09
C GLN A 71 4.77 8.84 -2.03
N PRO A 72 5.50 9.98 -2.06
CA PRO A 72 4.91 11.27 -2.34
C PRO A 72 4.10 11.21 -3.64
N ARG A 73 2.91 11.82 -3.66
CA ARG A 73 2.02 11.77 -4.83
C ARG A 73 2.67 12.27 -6.12
N SER A 74 3.62 13.21 -6.03
CA SER A 74 4.34 13.73 -7.20
C SER A 74 5.19 12.69 -7.94
N ARG A 75 5.49 11.55 -7.30
CA ARG A 75 6.30 10.46 -7.85
C ARG A 75 5.49 9.33 -8.48
N VAL A 76 4.17 9.38 -8.34
CA VAL A 76 3.29 8.34 -8.85
C VAL A 76 2.29 8.94 -9.83
N THR A 77 2.38 8.50 -11.07
CA THR A 77 1.37 8.76 -12.10
C THR A 77 0.59 7.47 -12.31
N PHE A 78 -0.71 7.60 -12.56
CA PHE A 78 -1.53 6.44 -12.85
C PHE A 78 -2.66 6.79 -13.83
N GLY A 79 -2.99 5.81 -14.66
CA GLY A 79 -4.07 5.83 -15.65
C GLY A 79 -4.95 4.59 -15.53
N ASP A 80 -5.86 4.42 -16.47
CA ASP A 80 -6.73 3.26 -16.46
C ASP A 80 -5.94 1.99 -16.76
N ALA A 81 -6.17 0.95 -15.96
CA ALA A 81 -5.64 -0.37 -16.26
C ALA A 81 -6.29 -0.88 -17.55
N PHE A 82 -5.49 -1.53 -18.40
CA PHE A 82 -5.95 -2.17 -19.61
C PHE A 82 -5.75 -3.68 -19.50
N THR A 83 -6.42 -4.41 -20.38
CA THR A 83 -6.33 -5.87 -20.47
C THR A 83 -5.67 -6.27 -21.79
N GLU A 84 -4.87 -7.33 -21.77
CA GLU A 84 -4.33 -7.97 -22.96
C GLU A 84 -4.67 -9.47 -22.91
N GLY A 85 -5.04 -10.04 -24.05
CA GLY A 85 -5.36 -11.46 -24.16
C GLY A 85 -4.11 -12.33 -24.02
N ASP A 86 -4.25 -13.48 -23.37
CA ASP A 86 -3.22 -14.52 -23.21
C ASP A 86 -1.89 -14.04 -22.58
N VAL A 87 -1.94 -13.01 -21.73
CA VAL A 87 -0.80 -12.57 -20.92
C VAL A 87 -0.93 -13.12 -19.50
N PRO A 88 -0.10 -14.10 -19.08
CA PRO A 88 -0.19 -14.71 -17.76
C PRO A 88 -0.08 -13.71 -16.61
N GLY A 89 0.87 -12.78 -16.69
CA GLY A 89 1.09 -11.77 -15.65
C GLY A 89 -0.13 -10.87 -15.40
N ILE A 90 -0.83 -10.44 -16.46
CA ILE A 90 -2.07 -9.64 -16.32
C ILE A 90 -3.20 -10.49 -15.75
N THR A 91 -3.32 -11.74 -16.21
CA THR A 91 -4.37 -12.67 -15.74
C THR A 91 -4.24 -12.93 -14.24
N GLU A 92 -3.03 -13.27 -13.79
CA GLU A 92 -2.73 -13.49 -12.37
C GLU A 92 -2.88 -12.21 -11.56
N ALA A 93 -2.49 -11.05 -12.10
CA ALA A 93 -2.71 -9.77 -11.42
C ALA A 93 -4.20 -9.52 -11.17
N GLY A 94 -5.06 -9.85 -12.13
CA GLY A 94 -6.52 -9.81 -11.96
C GLY A 94 -6.97 -10.64 -10.75
N TRP A 95 -6.50 -11.88 -10.63
CA TRP A 95 -6.84 -12.76 -9.50
C TRP A 95 -6.36 -12.21 -8.16
N HIS A 96 -5.13 -11.70 -8.11
CA HIS A 96 -4.57 -11.13 -6.88
C HIS A 96 -5.30 -9.87 -6.43
N ILE A 97 -5.63 -8.99 -7.37
CA ILE A 97 -6.35 -7.73 -7.10
C ILE A 97 -7.77 -8.03 -6.63
N ASP A 98 -8.50 -8.89 -7.34
CA ASP A 98 -9.88 -9.26 -6.99
C ASP A 98 -9.96 -9.85 -5.58
N ARG A 99 -9.08 -10.81 -5.29
CA ARG A 99 -8.95 -11.40 -3.96
C ARG A 99 -8.62 -10.36 -2.87
N TYR A 100 -7.79 -9.38 -3.18
CA TYR A 100 -7.46 -8.31 -2.22
C TYR A 100 -8.68 -7.44 -1.91
N LEU A 101 -9.43 -7.06 -2.94
CA LEU A 101 -10.64 -6.25 -2.78
C LEU A 101 -11.69 -6.98 -1.91
N GLU A 102 -11.83 -8.30 -2.08
CA GLU A 102 -12.74 -9.12 -1.27
C GLU A 102 -12.31 -9.25 0.19
N LEU A 103 -11.01 -9.28 0.45
CA LEU A 103 -10.44 -9.47 1.79
C LEU A 103 -10.18 -8.15 2.54
N SER A 104 -10.50 -7.00 1.95
CA SER A 104 -10.33 -5.69 2.59
C SER A 104 -11.07 -5.63 3.92
N VAL A 105 -10.32 -5.37 5.00
CA VAL A 105 -10.84 -5.42 6.37
C VAL A 105 -11.64 -4.18 6.73
N PHE A 106 -11.22 -3.02 6.22
CA PHE A 106 -11.84 -1.73 6.53
C PHE A 106 -12.68 -1.24 5.34
N PRO A 107 -14.00 -1.04 5.52
CA PRO A 107 -14.87 -0.52 4.46
C PRO A 107 -14.46 0.88 3.95
N GLU A 108 -13.74 1.65 4.77
CA GLU A 108 -13.19 2.95 4.40
C GLU A 108 -12.03 2.85 3.40
N ASP A 109 -11.37 1.70 3.33
CA ASP A 109 -10.25 1.47 2.42
C ASP A 109 -10.78 1.18 1.01
N ARG A 110 -10.77 2.22 0.16
CA ARG A 110 -11.21 2.14 -1.23
C ARG A 110 -10.01 2.07 -2.15
N LEU A 111 -9.86 0.93 -2.81
CA LEU A 111 -8.80 0.69 -3.77
C LEU A 111 -9.34 0.79 -5.21
N GLU A 112 -8.51 1.28 -6.11
CA GLU A 112 -8.78 1.29 -7.55
C GLU A 112 -7.69 0.53 -8.28
N CYS A 113 -8.08 -0.37 -9.19
CA CYS A 113 -7.15 -0.99 -10.15
C CYS A 113 -6.71 0.06 -11.19
N LYS A 114 -5.40 0.24 -11.33
CA LYS A 114 -4.80 1.26 -12.20
C LYS A 114 -3.52 0.75 -12.85
N TYR A 115 -3.19 1.37 -13.97
CA TYR A 115 -1.85 1.30 -14.53
C TYR A 115 -0.99 2.38 -13.84
N LEU A 116 0.16 1.98 -13.30
CA LEU A 116 1.01 2.78 -12.43
C LEU A 116 2.36 3.03 -13.09
N GLN A 117 2.86 4.26 -12.93
CA GLN A 117 4.22 4.67 -13.25
C GLN A 117 4.80 5.38 -12.03
N VAL A 118 5.87 4.82 -11.49
CA VAL A 118 6.50 5.25 -10.24
C VAL A 118 7.94 5.64 -10.51
N GLU A 119 8.34 6.81 -10.03
CA GLU A 119 9.73 7.27 -10.06
C GLU A 119 10.27 7.39 -8.62
N TYR A 120 11.32 6.64 -8.31
CA TYR A 120 11.91 6.59 -6.97
C TYR A 120 12.96 7.69 -6.77
N ALA A 121 13.35 7.90 -5.50
CA ALA A 121 14.34 8.91 -5.14
C ALA A 121 15.71 8.69 -5.80
N ASP A 122 16.05 7.44 -6.08
CA ASP A 122 17.31 7.03 -6.72
C ASP A 122 17.24 7.12 -8.26
N GLY A 123 16.11 7.57 -8.82
CA GLY A 123 15.88 7.67 -10.26
C GLY A 123 15.44 6.35 -10.91
N SER A 124 15.35 5.26 -10.16
CA SER A 124 14.77 4.02 -10.66
C SER A 124 13.27 4.21 -10.95
N LYS A 125 12.75 3.42 -11.88
CA LYS A 125 11.35 3.47 -12.31
C LYS A 125 10.70 2.09 -12.22
N LYS A 126 9.45 2.06 -11.82
CA LYS A 126 8.60 0.87 -11.84
C LYS A 126 7.29 1.21 -12.54
N GLU A 127 6.85 0.34 -13.44
CA GLU A 127 5.66 0.53 -14.25
C GLU A 127 4.88 -0.79 -14.33
N GLY A 128 3.54 -0.72 -14.34
CA GLY A 128 2.72 -1.92 -14.43
C GLY A 128 1.28 -1.78 -13.92
N ILE A 129 0.56 -2.89 -13.82
CA ILE A 129 -0.82 -2.93 -13.30
C ILE A 129 -0.78 -3.21 -11.81
N GLY A 130 -1.62 -2.50 -11.07
CA GLY A 130 -1.78 -2.74 -9.64
C GLY A 130 -2.92 -1.92 -9.04
N MET A 131 -2.78 -1.58 -7.76
CA MET A 131 -3.83 -0.90 -7.00
C MET A 131 -3.32 0.40 -6.40
N VAL A 132 -4.19 1.39 -6.31
CA VAL A 132 -3.98 2.60 -5.52
C VAL A 132 -5.01 2.66 -4.41
N VAL A 133 -4.58 3.00 -3.20
CA VAL A 133 -5.50 3.27 -2.09
C VAL A 133 -5.96 4.72 -2.22
N ARG A 134 -7.21 4.91 -2.63
CA ARG A 134 -7.79 6.24 -2.92
C ARG A 134 -8.31 6.89 -1.67
N VAL A 135 -8.92 6.09 -0.82
CA VAL A 135 -9.50 6.50 0.45
C VAL A 135 -9.06 5.49 1.49
N THR A 136 -8.74 5.96 2.68
CA THR A 136 -8.38 5.08 3.78
C THR A 136 -8.65 5.72 5.13
N SER A 137 -8.79 4.89 6.15
CA SER A 137 -8.84 5.34 7.54
C SER A 137 -7.48 5.43 8.24
N ALA A 138 -6.38 5.04 7.58
CA ALA A 138 -5.03 5.08 8.15
C ALA A 138 -4.48 6.50 8.25
N ALA A 139 -4.84 7.22 9.31
CA ALA A 139 -4.42 8.61 9.52
C ALA A 139 -2.89 8.80 9.61
N TRP A 140 -2.16 7.76 10.00
CA TRP A 140 -0.70 7.77 10.12
C TRP A 140 0.04 7.86 8.77
N ILE A 141 -0.63 7.63 7.64
CA ILE A 141 -0.04 7.78 6.29
C ILE A 141 0.38 9.24 6.01
N GLY A 142 -0.34 10.21 6.60
CA GLY A 142 -0.13 11.64 6.37
C GLY A 142 -0.64 12.12 5.01
N LYS A 143 -0.68 13.45 4.84
CA LYS A 143 -1.17 14.10 3.61
C LYS A 143 -0.09 14.10 2.52
N GLY A 144 -0.52 14.11 1.26
CA GLY A 144 0.39 14.24 0.10
C GLY A 144 1.13 12.96 -0.27
N ASN A 145 0.88 11.85 0.43
CA ASN A 145 1.37 10.53 0.07
C ASN A 145 0.30 9.72 -0.69
N LEU A 146 0.77 8.72 -1.42
CA LEU A 146 -0.07 7.74 -2.09
C LEU A 146 0.41 6.35 -1.69
N VAL A 147 -0.50 5.52 -1.18
CA VAL A 147 -0.28 4.09 -0.98
C VAL A 147 -0.69 3.36 -2.24
N PHE A 148 0.18 2.47 -2.74
CA PHE A 148 -0.07 1.71 -3.95
C PHE A 148 0.68 0.38 -3.91
N VAL A 149 0.35 -0.52 -4.83
CA VAL A 149 1.12 -1.73 -5.13
C VAL A 149 1.14 -1.93 -6.64
N VAL A 150 2.26 -2.38 -7.19
CA VAL A 150 2.36 -2.82 -8.59
C VAL A 150 2.39 -4.35 -8.56
N VAL A 151 1.33 -4.96 -9.05
CA VAL A 151 1.10 -6.41 -8.97
C VAL A 151 1.76 -7.11 -10.15
N ALA A 152 1.54 -6.65 -11.38
CA ALA A 152 2.26 -7.11 -12.56
C ALA A 152 3.14 -5.99 -13.09
N ILE A 153 4.45 -6.24 -13.18
CA ILE A 153 5.43 -5.27 -13.65
C ILE A 153 5.56 -5.38 -15.17
N PHE A 154 5.51 -4.25 -15.85
CA PHE A 154 5.81 -4.12 -17.27
C PHE A 154 7.26 -3.67 -17.44
N ASP A 155 8.02 -4.40 -18.26
CA ASP A 155 9.36 -4.00 -18.67
C ASP A 155 9.29 -3.28 -20.03
N PRO A 156 9.53 -1.96 -20.08
CA PRO A 156 9.45 -1.20 -21.33
C PRO A 156 10.58 -1.51 -22.31
N GLN A 157 11.69 -2.11 -21.87
CA GLN A 157 12.79 -2.46 -22.77
C GLN A 157 12.49 -3.74 -23.55
N THR A 158 11.97 -4.74 -22.86
CA THR A 158 11.61 -6.04 -23.47
C THR A 158 10.17 -6.09 -23.95
N GLN A 159 9.36 -5.08 -23.62
CA GLN A 159 7.92 -5.01 -23.88
C GLN A 159 7.17 -6.24 -23.35
N ALA A 160 7.61 -6.74 -22.19
CA ALA A 160 7.10 -7.96 -21.61
C ALA A 160 6.58 -7.74 -20.18
N TRP A 161 5.57 -8.52 -19.82
CA TRP A 161 5.05 -8.58 -18.46
C TRP A 161 5.82 -9.60 -17.64
N GLN A 162 6.20 -9.21 -16.44
CA GLN A 162 6.72 -10.13 -15.43
C GLN A 162 5.57 -10.90 -14.77
N ASN A 163 5.92 -11.95 -14.02
CA ASN A 163 4.95 -12.68 -13.21
C ASN A 163 4.29 -11.75 -12.19
N ALA A 164 3.01 -12.00 -11.91
CA ALA A 164 2.31 -11.23 -10.91
C ALA A 164 2.87 -11.52 -9.51
N GLN A 165 2.94 -10.49 -8.69
CA GLN A 165 3.34 -10.57 -7.29
C GLN A 165 2.11 -10.50 -6.40
N ASN A 166 2.04 -11.41 -5.44
CA ASN A 166 0.91 -11.47 -4.53
C ASN A 166 0.99 -10.30 -3.54
N PRO A 167 -0.03 -9.41 -3.45
CA PRO A 167 0.03 -8.22 -2.61
C PRO A 167 -0.09 -8.49 -1.10
N PHE A 168 -0.36 -9.73 -0.68
CA PHE A 168 -0.48 -10.15 0.73
C PHE A 168 0.88 -10.43 1.39
#